data_AF-A0A252EAC2-F1
#
_entry.id   AF-A0A252EAC2-F1
#
_cell.length_a   1.000
_cell.length_b   1.000
_cell.length_c   1.000
_cell.angle_alpha   90.00
_cell.angle_beta   90.00
_cell.angle_gamma   90.00
#
_symmetry.space_group_name_H-M   'P 1'
#
loop_
_entity.id
_entity.type
_entity.pdbx_description
1 polymer ?
#
loop_
_entity_poly.entity_id
_entity_poly.type
_entity_poly.pdbx_seq_one_letter_code
_entity_poly.pdbx_strand_id
1 'polypeptide(L)'
;MSFQRVHQSNSENTQTSRSTSQFTPRPFSVQQPEHPLTQAKIENQAFEQTQFEATGLRLKEKYGTITPVEQEKLGVLQAKMDSFWAQQMEMAKAQPNLLEILIRNAQSTSATSPAAIIQPKLTLGQPNNLYEQQAERVADPPIPIPSDQQEIRVYFAGITQPKAPPAGMSFISQQSSQSSLGTVLGWTGIPNAPAYTAPRLDVKESHVRKPNNTVMHYAEILPTTSKDAVIESYYPAPGDHARGTYTDKGKTYISIWRISKVISKLVQDGEQEHVDDAQRAYDITYKLIADQINLLAAKGEKFGPATTPDKARQMAEAELFKLLPAPLQTGYGGWVAMLDFLLKMTNARDVKGWHTLDSSASTQGNKTIYTIVKTGTTQITTVPSDKLVNYPSDKF
;
A
#
# COMPACT_ATOMS: atom_id res chain seq x y z
N MET A 1 71.62 12.97 -12.89
CA MET A 1 72.40 13.65 -11.83
C MET A 1 71.85 13.20 -10.49
N SER A 2 72.76 12.81 -9.62
CA SER A 2 72.63 12.17 -8.31
C SER A 2 72.15 13.14 -7.23
N PHE A 3 71.38 12.66 -6.23
CA PHE A 3 71.48 12.95 -4.77
C PHE A 3 70.56 11.91 -4.07
N GLN A 4 71.00 10.97 -3.22
CA GLN A 4 71.72 11.02 -1.94
C GLN A 4 70.82 11.22 -0.70
N ARG A 5 70.42 10.06 -0.15
CA ARG A 5 70.31 9.62 1.26
C ARG A 5 70.34 10.69 2.37
N VAL A 6 69.33 10.64 3.26
CA VAL A 6 69.48 10.90 4.71
C VAL A 6 68.71 9.84 5.50
N HIS A 7 69.39 9.25 6.49
CA HIS A 7 68.92 8.29 7.48
C HIS A 7 68.67 8.97 8.84
N GLN A 8 67.85 8.30 9.67
CA GLN A 8 67.84 8.32 11.16
C GLN A 8 67.33 9.62 11.82
N SER A 9 66.50 9.56 12.87
CA SER A 9 66.74 8.80 14.11
C SER A 9 65.51 8.70 15.03
N ASN A 10 65.59 7.70 15.91
CA ASN A 10 64.74 7.35 17.04
C ASN A 10 64.38 8.52 17.97
N SER A 11 63.19 8.42 18.58
CA SER A 11 62.99 8.85 19.96
C SER A 11 62.09 7.85 20.68
N GLU A 12 62.70 7.20 21.68
CA GLU A 12 62.08 6.30 22.63
C GLU A 12 61.21 7.07 23.65
N ASN A 13 60.24 6.33 24.19
CA ASN A 13 59.77 6.34 25.59
C ASN A 13 58.91 7.51 26.10
N THR A 14 57.62 7.26 26.32
CA THR A 14 57.08 7.36 27.69
C THR A 14 55.88 6.44 27.89
N GLN A 15 56.13 5.44 28.73
CA GLN A 15 55.18 4.50 29.28
C GLN A 15 54.26 5.22 30.28
N THR A 16 52.97 5.34 29.95
CA THR A 16 51.92 5.65 30.93
C THR A 16 50.92 4.51 30.97
N SER A 17 51.00 3.74 32.05
CA SER A 17 50.06 2.69 32.42
C SER A 17 48.66 3.29 32.63
N ARG A 18 47.74 3.01 31.71
CA ARG A 18 46.29 3.11 31.98
C ARG A 18 45.70 1.72 31.92
N SER A 19 45.38 1.21 33.11
CA SER A 19 44.48 0.09 33.33
C SER A 19 43.09 0.50 32.83
N THR A 20 42.70 0.00 31.65
CA THR A 20 41.32 0.04 31.16
C THR A 20 40.86 -1.38 30.90
N SER A 21 40.01 -1.84 31.81
CA SER A 21 39.08 -2.96 31.71
C SER A 21 38.93 -3.58 30.31
N GLN A 22 39.51 -4.76 30.12
CA GLN A 22 39.17 -5.68 29.03
C GLN A 22 37.80 -6.31 29.31
N PHE A 23 36.73 -5.57 29.05
CA PHE A 23 35.45 -6.17 28.68
C PHE A 23 35.13 -5.69 27.28
N THR A 24 35.64 -6.42 26.29
CA THR A 24 35.12 -6.35 24.92
C THR A 24 33.67 -6.85 24.97
N PRO A 25 32.66 -6.01 24.66
CA PRO A 25 31.32 -6.52 24.43
C PRO A 25 31.41 -7.44 23.20
N ARG A 26 31.17 -8.74 23.40
CA ARG A 26 30.97 -9.66 22.29
C ARG A 26 29.71 -9.19 21.55
N PRO A 27 29.79 -8.82 20.25
CA PRO A 27 28.61 -8.59 19.45
C PRO A 27 28.02 -9.97 19.15
N PHE A 28 27.12 -10.45 19.99
CA PHE A 28 26.22 -11.52 19.58
C PHE A 28 25.14 -10.86 18.73
N SER A 29 25.40 -10.74 17.42
CA SER A 29 24.31 -10.57 16.46
C SER A 29 23.44 -11.81 16.60
N VAL A 30 22.32 -11.68 17.29
CA VAL A 30 21.24 -12.66 17.20
C VAL A 30 20.74 -12.53 15.77
N GLN A 31 21.31 -13.32 14.84
CA GLN A 31 20.71 -13.52 13.54
C GLN A 31 19.31 -14.06 13.81
N GLN A 32 18.30 -13.21 13.62
CA GLN A 32 16.95 -13.71 13.42
C GLN A 32 17.04 -14.76 12.32
N PRO A 33 16.46 -15.97 12.51
CA PRO A 33 16.39 -16.93 11.43
C PRO A 33 15.71 -16.22 10.26
N GLU A 34 16.47 -15.97 9.19
CA GLU A 34 15.87 -15.56 7.92
C GLU A 34 14.91 -16.69 7.55
N HIS A 35 13.62 -16.42 7.68
CA HIS A 35 12.63 -17.35 7.16
C HIS A 35 12.85 -17.40 5.65
N PRO A 36 13.23 -18.57 5.08
CA PRO A 36 13.39 -18.67 3.65
C PRO A 36 12.08 -18.24 3.01
N LEU A 37 12.17 -17.32 2.05
CA LEU A 37 11.02 -16.87 1.27
C LEU A 37 10.31 -18.12 0.73
N THR A 38 9.00 -18.19 0.93
CA THR A 38 8.21 -19.28 0.37
C THR A 38 8.28 -19.22 -1.16
N GLN A 39 8.28 -20.38 -1.82
CA GLN A 39 8.31 -20.47 -3.28
C GLN A 39 7.25 -19.57 -3.95
N ALA A 40 6.04 -19.52 -3.38
CA ALA A 40 4.96 -18.67 -3.87
C ALA A 40 5.30 -17.17 -3.80
N LYS A 41 6.03 -16.72 -2.78
CA LYS A 41 6.42 -15.30 -2.65
C LYS A 41 7.49 -14.93 -3.69
N ILE A 42 8.42 -15.85 -3.97
CA ILE A 42 9.43 -15.68 -5.02
C ILE A 42 8.75 -15.60 -6.40
N GLU A 43 7.80 -16.49 -6.67
CA GLU A 43 7.04 -16.52 -7.93
C GLU A 43 6.20 -15.26 -8.14
N ASN A 44 5.51 -14.77 -7.10
CA ASN A 44 4.74 -13.53 -7.17
C ASN A 44 5.62 -12.32 -7.48
N GLN A 45 6.79 -12.20 -6.84
CA GLN A 45 7.72 -11.09 -7.10
C GLN A 45 8.26 -11.13 -8.54
N ALA A 46 8.59 -12.32 -9.05
CA ALA A 46 9.02 -12.50 -10.43
C ALA A 46 7.91 -12.16 -11.44
N PHE A 47 6.65 -12.46 -11.09
CA PHE A 47 5.49 -12.12 -11.90
C PHE A 47 5.27 -10.60 -11.95
N GLU A 48 5.34 -9.89 -10.83
CA GLU A 48 5.22 -8.43 -10.79
C GLU A 48 6.28 -7.74 -11.67
N GLN A 49 7.53 -8.22 -11.61
CA GLN A 49 8.60 -7.71 -12.45
C GLN A 49 8.33 -7.97 -13.95
N THR A 50 7.84 -9.17 -14.29
CA THR A 50 7.45 -9.56 -15.65
C THR A 50 6.33 -8.65 -16.17
N GLN A 51 5.33 -8.37 -15.34
CA GLN A 51 4.20 -7.50 -15.68
C GLN A 51 4.65 -6.06 -15.93
N PHE A 52 5.52 -5.53 -15.07
CA PHE A 52 6.08 -4.18 -15.22
C PHE A 52 6.85 -4.04 -16.53
N GLU A 53 7.75 -4.99 -16.82
CA GLU A 53 8.53 -4.98 -18.05
C GLU A 53 7.65 -5.11 -19.30
N ALA A 54 6.67 -6.01 -19.26
CA ALA A 54 5.69 -6.18 -20.35
C ALA A 54 4.91 -4.88 -20.61
N THR A 55 4.59 -4.14 -19.54
CA THR A 55 3.84 -2.87 -19.64
C THR A 55 4.68 -1.79 -20.33
N GLY A 56 5.96 -1.66 -19.97
CA GLY A 56 6.88 -0.76 -20.64
C GLY A 56 7.03 -1.07 -22.13
N LEU A 57 7.12 -2.36 -22.50
CA LEU A 57 7.21 -2.78 -23.90
C LEU A 57 5.89 -2.57 -24.67
N ARG A 58 4.73 -2.84 -24.07
CA ARG A 58 3.42 -2.54 -24.69
C ARG A 58 3.25 -1.06 -25.01
N LEU A 59 3.76 -0.19 -24.15
CA LEU A 59 3.77 1.25 -24.43
C LEU A 59 4.61 1.53 -25.67
N LYS A 60 5.84 1.01 -25.76
CA LYS A 60 6.67 1.16 -26.97
C LYS A 60 5.99 0.61 -28.23
N GLU A 61 5.32 -0.53 -28.14
CA GLU A 61 4.58 -1.15 -29.24
C GLU A 61 3.47 -0.22 -29.74
N LYS A 62 2.65 0.30 -28.81
CA LYS A 62 1.56 1.24 -29.11
C LYS A 62 2.05 2.52 -29.79
N TYR A 63 3.25 2.99 -29.47
CA TYR A 63 3.86 4.19 -30.06
C TYR A 63 4.69 3.93 -31.32
N GLY A 64 4.78 2.67 -31.78
CA GLY A 64 5.61 2.31 -32.93
C GLY A 64 7.11 2.51 -32.70
N THR A 65 7.55 2.64 -31.44
CA THR A 65 8.95 2.79 -31.05
C THR A 65 9.56 1.47 -30.57
N ILE A 66 8.80 0.37 -30.62
CA ILE A 66 9.31 -0.95 -30.25
C ILE A 66 10.25 -1.49 -31.33
N THR A 67 11.40 -1.98 -30.91
CA THR A 67 12.31 -2.70 -31.82
C THR A 67 11.86 -4.15 -32.03
N PRO A 68 12.28 -4.84 -33.11
CA PRO A 68 11.95 -6.25 -33.30
C PRO A 68 12.37 -7.16 -32.13
N VAL A 69 13.51 -6.88 -31.51
CA VAL A 69 14.00 -7.63 -30.33
C VAL A 69 13.10 -7.38 -29.10
N GLU A 70 12.66 -6.14 -28.90
CA GLU A 70 11.72 -5.80 -27.83
C GLU A 70 10.33 -6.40 -28.08
N GLN A 71 9.89 -6.50 -29.33
CA GLN A 71 8.63 -7.15 -29.70
C GLN A 71 8.67 -8.64 -29.35
N GLU A 72 9.76 -9.34 -29.67
CA GLU A 72 9.97 -10.74 -29.29
C GLU A 72 9.97 -10.90 -27.77
N LYS A 73 10.70 -10.01 -27.07
CA LYS A 73 10.73 -9.99 -25.61
C LYS A 73 9.35 -9.77 -25.00
N LEU A 74 8.54 -8.87 -25.57
CA LEU A 74 7.17 -8.66 -25.15
C LEU A 74 6.34 -9.93 -25.31
N GLY A 75 6.50 -10.67 -26.41
CA GLY A 75 5.86 -11.98 -26.61
C GLY A 75 6.26 -13.00 -25.54
N VAL A 76 7.55 -13.08 -25.21
CA VAL A 76 8.05 -13.97 -24.13
C VAL A 76 7.46 -13.60 -22.77
N LEU A 77 7.39 -12.31 -22.44
CA LEU A 77 6.83 -11.85 -21.17
C LEU A 77 5.32 -12.13 -21.08
N GLN A 78 4.59 -11.97 -22.19
CA GLN A 78 3.17 -12.33 -22.26
C GLN A 78 2.97 -13.84 -22.02
N ALA A 79 3.74 -14.70 -22.70
CA ALA A 79 3.68 -16.14 -22.50
C ALA A 79 4.00 -16.55 -21.05
N LYS A 80 4.94 -15.86 -20.39
CA LYS A 80 5.24 -16.08 -18.97
C LYS A 80 4.06 -15.72 -18.07
N MET A 81 3.39 -14.59 -18.32
CA MET A 81 2.22 -14.19 -17.55
C MET A 81 1.06 -15.17 -17.73
N ASP A 82 0.81 -15.63 -18.96
CA ASP A 82 -0.23 -16.62 -19.24
C ASP A 82 0.06 -17.95 -18.55
N SER A 83 1.33 -18.39 -18.57
CA SER A 83 1.79 -19.60 -17.89
C SER A 83 1.60 -19.51 -16.38
N PHE A 84 1.91 -18.36 -15.78
CA PHE A 84 1.67 -18.11 -14.35
C PHE A 84 0.19 -18.20 -14.00
N TRP A 85 -0.70 -17.60 -14.80
CA TRP A 85 -2.15 -17.70 -14.58
C TRP A 85 -2.67 -19.13 -14.75
N ALA A 86 -2.17 -19.87 -15.74
CA ALA A 86 -2.52 -21.27 -15.92
C ALA A 86 -2.10 -22.12 -14.72
N GLN A 87 -0.88 -21.91 -14.20
CA GLN A 87 -0.40 -22.58 -13.00
C GLN A 87 -1.26 -22.25 -11.77
N GLN A 88 -1.60 -20.97 -11.57
CA GLN A 88 -2.46 -20.55 -10.47
C GLN A 88 -3.86 -21.19 -10.57
N MET A 89 -4.43 -21.29 -11.77
CA MET A 89 -5.71 -21.98 -12.00
C MET A 89 -5.63 -23.47 -11.71
N GLU A 90 -4.54 -24.15 -12.09
CA GLU A 90 -4.32 -25.56 -11.76
C GLU A 90 -4.14 -25.78 -10.25
N MET A 91 -3.39 -24.90 -9.56
CA MET A 91 -3.26 -24.94 -8.11
C MET A 91 -4.61 -24.73 -7.41
N ALA A 92 -5.45 -23.82 -7.92
CA ALA A 92 -6.79 -23.59 -7.39
C ALA A 92 -7.72 -24.80 -7.57
N LYS A 93 -7.58 -25.56 -8.68
CA LYS A 93 -8.31 -26.82 -8.89
C LYS A 93 -7.83 -27.96 -7.98
N ALA A 94 -6.54 -27.97 -7.65
CA ALA A 94 -5.93 -29.00 -6.82
C ALA A 94 -6.18 -28.80 -5.32
N GLN A 95 -6.60 -27.61 -4.89
CA GLN A 95 -7.03 -27.39 -3.51
C GLN A 95 -8.42 -28.00 -3.30
N PRO A 96 -8.59 -28.90 -2.31
CA PRO A 96 -9.90 -29.44 -1.99
C PRO A 96 -10.83 -28.29 -1.63
N ASN A 97 -11.99 -28.24 -2.29
CA ASN A 97 -12.98 -27.21 -2.04
C ASN A 97 -13.38 -27.31 -0.55
N LEU A 98 -13.37 -26.20 0.20
CA LEU A 98 -13.76 -26.18 1.62
C LEU A 98 -15.15 -26.78 1.84
N LEU A 99 -16.02 -26.70 0.83
CA LEU A 99 -17.31 -27.37 0.79
C LEU A 99 -17.21 -28.91 0.77
N GLU A 100 -16.25 -29.50 0.06
CA GLU A 100 -16.03 -30.96 0.07
C GLU A 100 -15.47 -31.44 1.41
N ILE A 101 -14.64 -30.64 2.09
CA ILE A 101 -14.16 -30.93 3.44
C ILE A 101 -15.32 -30.89 4.44
N LEU A 102 -16.19 -29.89 4.34
CA LEU A 102 -17.39 -29.78 5.19
C LEU A 102 -18.39 -30.93 4.93
N ILE A 103 -18.58 -31.34 3.68
CA ILE A 103 -19.46 -32.46 3.32
C ILE A 103 -18.89 -33.80 3.81
N ARG A 104 -17.57 -34.05 3.68
CA ARG A 104 -16.94 -35.26 4.24
C ARG A 104 -17.03 -35.31 5.77
N ASN A 105 -16.88 -34.19 6.45
CA ASN A 105 -17.02 -34.13 7.91
C ASN A 105 -18.48 -34.32 8.36
N ALA A 106 -19.46 -33.82 7.60
CA ALA A 106 -20.89 -34.04 7.89
C ALA A 106 -21.33 -35.50 7.68
N GLN A 107 -20.73 -36.22 6.72
CA GLN A 107 -21.01 -37.64 6.49
C GLN A 107 -20.33 -38.56 7.53
N SER A 108 -19.32 -38.07 8.24
CA SER A 108 -18.57 -38.85 9.25
C SER A 108 -19.30 -38.99 10.59
N THR A 109 -20.44 -38.30 10.80
CA THR A 109 -21.18 -38.30 12.07
C THR A 109 -22.56 -38.97 12.03
N SER A 110 -22.91 -39.71 10.97
CA SER A 110 -24.22 -40.37 10.89
C SER A 110 -24.20 -41.80 11.45
N ALA A 111 -24.17 -41.92 12.78
CA ALA A 111 -24.46 -43.18 13.47
C ALA A 111 -25.08 -42.96 14.87
N THR A 112 -26.25 -42.31 14.97
CA THR A 112 -27.27 -42.64 16.00
C THR A 112 -28.62 -42.00 15.68
N SER A 113 -29.69 -42.72 16.05
CA SER A 113 -31.13 -42.54 15.77
C SER A 113 -31.76 -41.15 15.94
N PRO A 114 -32.87 -40.85 15.24
CA PRO A 114 -33.53 -39.54 15.29
C PRO A 114 -34.46 -39.41 16.50
N ALA A 115 -34.25 -38.37 17.31
CA ALA A 115 -35.22 -37.85 18.27
C ALA A 115 -35.82 -36.54 17.73
N ALA A 116 -37.11 -36.36 17.96
CA ALA A 116 -37.99 -35.36 17.36
C ALA A 116 -37.54 -33.90 17.53
N ILE A 117 -37.65 -33.13 16.45
CA ILE A 117 -37.48 -31.67 16.45
C ILE A 117 -38.80 -31.02 16.88
N ILE A 118 -38.82 -30.43 18.08
CA ILE A 118 -39.89 -29.55 18.55
C ILE A 118 -39.59 -28.14 18.03
N GLN A 119 -40.44 -27.61 17.15
CA GLN A 119 -40.42 -26.18 16.81
C GLN A 119 -41.27 -25.38 17.80
N PRO A 120 -40.75 -24.32 18.46
CA PRO A 120 -41.59 -23.43 19.24
C PRO A 120 -42.33 -22.47 18.32
N LYS A 121 -43.66 -22.58 18.30
CA LYS A 121 -44.58 -21.64 17.64
C LYS A 121 -44.65 -20.35 18.48
N LEU A 122 -43.93 -19.30 18.07
CA LEU A 122 -44.03 -17.97 18.68
C LEU A 122 -45.40 -17.36 18.34
N THR A 123 -46.22 -17.09 19.35
CA THR A 123 -47.50 -16.37 19.20
C THR A 123 -47.31 -14.98 19.80
N LEU A 124 -47.17 -13.95 18.96
CA LEU A 124 -47.14 -12.55 19.37
C LEU A 124 -48.55 -11.97 19.27
N GLY A 125 -49.00 -11.34 20.36
CA GLY A 125 -50.22 -10.53 20.39
C GLY A 125 -51.34 -11.09 21.26
N GLN A 126 -51.27 -10.82 22.57
CA GLN A 126 -52.48 -10.64 23.38
C GLN A 126 -52.31 -9.42 24.29
N PRO A 127 -53.28 -8.49 24.33
CA PRO A 127 -53.26 -7.37 25.25
C PRO A 127 -53.47 -7.87 26.70
N ASN A 128 -52.71 -7.30 27.64
CA ASN A 128 -52.64 -7.60 29.08
C ASN A 128 -51.58 -8.62 29.56
N ASN A 129 -50.43 -8.73 28.87
CA ASN A 129 -49.29 -9.44 29.45
C ASN A 129 -48.60 -8.59 30.53
N LEU A 130 -48.61 -9.08 31.77
CA LEU A 130 -48.01 -8.44 32.95
C LEU A 130 -46.49 -8.21 32.86
N TYR A 131 -45.80 -8.83 31.90
CA TYR A 131 -44.37 -8.62 31.66
C TYR A 131 -44.05 -7.29 30.93
N GLU A 132 -44.94 -6.78 30.07
CA GLU A 132 -44.69 -5.51 29.35
C GLU A 132 -44.87 -4.28 30.26
N GLN A 133 -45.71 -4.37 31.29
CA GLN A 133 -45.96 -3.25 32.22
C GLN A 133 -44.86 -3.07 33.28
N GLN A 134 -43.94 -4.03 33.44
CA GLN A 134 -42.76 -3.86 34.29
C GLN A 134 -41.57 -3.20 33.57
N ALA A 135 -41.57 -3.18 32.23
CA ALA A 135 -40.54 -2.49 31.45
C ALA A 135 -40.72 -0.96 31.45
N GLU A 136 -41.94 -0.46 31.75
CA GLU A 136 -42.28 0.97 31.73
C GLU A 136 -42.04 1.71 33.06
N ARG A 137 -41.72 0.99 34.15
CA ARG A 137 -41.55 1.57 35.50
C ARG A 137 -40.10 1.79 35.96
N VAL A 138 -39.10 1.61 35.10
CA VAL A 138 -37.67 1.86 35.41
C VAL A 138 -37.09 3.00 34.56
N ALA A 139 -37.93 3.93 34.12
CA ALA A 139 -37.49 5.15 33.43
C ALA A 139 -37.10 6.25 34.45
N ASP A 140 -35.89 6.15 34.99
CA ASP A 140 -35.17 7.32 35.54
C ASP A 140 -34.70 8.24 34.39
N PRO A 141 -34.45 9.54 34.66
CA PRO A 141 -34.15 10.52 33.62
C PRO A 141 -32.88 10.17 32.83
N PRO A 142 -32.81 10.54 31.54
CA PRO A 142 -31.77 10.04 30.65
C PRO A 142 -30.38 10.53 31.08
N ILE A 143 -29.55 9.58 31.50
CA ILE A 143 -28.09 9.71 31.44
C ILE A 143 -27.73 9.93 29.96
N PRO A 144 -26.86 10.91 29.62
CA PRO A 144 -26.42 11.11 28.25
C PRO A 144 -25.70 9.86 27.76
N ILE A 145 -26.33 9.14 26.84
CA ILE A 145 -25.74 8.01 26.12
C ILE A 145 -24.68 8.62 25.18
N PRO A 146 -23.39 8.28 25.30
CA PRO A 146 -22.43 8.62 24.25
C PRO A 146 -22.85 7.83 23.02
N SER A 147 -23.28 8.54 21.97
CA SER A 147 -23.68 7.91 20.72
C SER A 147 -22.44 7.39 20.01
N ASP A 148 -22.10 6.12 20.23
CA ASP A 148 -21.16 5.33 19.40
C ASP A 148 -21.81 4.91 18.07
N GLN A 149 -22.67 5.75 17.50
CA GLN A 149 -22.96 5.71 16.07
C GLN A 149 -21.93 6.61 15.41
N GLN A 150 -20.78 6.02 15.07
CA GLN A 150 -19.87 6.60 14.10
C GLN A 150 -20.66 6.86 12.82
N GLU A 151 -21.04 8.12 12.61
CA GLU A 151 -21.36 8.63 11.29
C GLU A 151 -20.28 8.08 10.33
N ILE A 152 -20.69 7.29 9.34
CA ILE A 152 -19.82 6.88 8.25
C ILE A 152 -19.58 8.14 7.41
N ARG A 153 -18.67 8.98 7.89
CA ARG A 153 -18.12 10.09 7.12
C ARG A 153 -17.14 9.49 6.14
N VAL A 154 -17.45 9.64 4.86
CA VAL A 154 -16.55 9.29 3.76
C VAL A 154 -15.46 10.35 3.75
N TYR A 155 -14.26 9.98 4.19
CA TYR A 155 -13.10 10.86 4.19
C TYR A 155 -12.23 10.57 2.96
N PHE A 156 -11.80 11.64 2.30
CA PHE A 156 -10.84 11.61 1.20
C PHE A 156 -9.40 11.55 1.77
N ALA A 157 -8.44 11.13 0.95
CA ALA A 157 -7.03 11.01 1.36
C ALA A 157 -6.51 12.31 2.02
N GLY A 158 -5.65 12.14 3.03
CA GLY A 158 -4.94 13.24 3.70
C GLY A 158 -5.23 13.45 5.19
N ILE A 159 -6.16 12.72 5.82
CA ILE A 159 -6.34 12.79 7.28
C ILE A 159 -6.34 11.39 7.89
N THR A 160 -5.22 11.05 8.56
CA THR A 160 -5.12 9.82 9.35
C THR A 160 -6.09 9.89 10.54
N GLN A 161 -6.99 8.92 10.62
CA GLN A 161 -7.89 8.77 11.77
C GLN A 161 -7.24 7.77 12.74
N PRO A 162 -6.99 8.16 14.00
CA PRO A 162 -6.49 7.22 15.00
C PRO A 162 -7.57 6.20 15.30
N LYS A 163 -7.42 4.98 14.76
CA LYS A 163 -8.25 3.83 15.09
C LYS A 163 -7.37 2.77 15.73
N ALA A 164 -7.85 2.17 16.83
CA ALA A 164 -7.20 0.99 17.37
C ALA A 164 -7.24 -0.11 16.29
N PRO A 165 -6.09 -0.71 15.92
CA PRO A 165 -6.09 -1.79 14.94
C PRO A 165 -6.96 -2.94 15.48
N PRO A 166 -7.77 -3.62 14.63
CA PRO A 166 -8.77 -4.60 15.08
C PRO A 166 -8.24 -5.70 16.00
N ALA A 167 -6.94 -6.01 15.93
CA ALA A 167 -6.27 -7.00 16.80
C ALA A 167 -4.98 -6.47 17.47
N GLY A 168 -4.88 -5.17 17.71
CA GLY A 168 -3.68 -4.58 18.31
C GLY A 168 -2.44 -4.72 17.41
N MET A 169 -1.26 -4.84 18.03
CA MET A 169 0.01 -5.01 17.30
C MET A 169 0.10 -6.29 16.45
N SER A 170 -0.72 -7.30 16.76
CA SER A 170 -0.74 -8.54 15.97
C SER A 170 -1.29 -8.30 14.55
N PHE A 171 -2.27 -7.40 14.40
CA PHE A 171 -2.76 -6.98 13.09
C PHE A 171 -1.68 -6.26 12.29
N ILE A 172 -1.02 -5.26 12.90
CA ILE A 172 0.08 -4.51 12.26
C ILE A 172 1.19 -5.48 11.84
N SER A 173 1.56 -6.42 12.72
CA SER A 173 2.61 -7.42 12.43
C SER A 173 2.22 -8.38 11.30
N GLN A 174 0.95 -8.78 11.21
CA GLN A 174 0.47 -9.64 10.12
C GLN A 174 0.49 -8.89 8.79
N GLN A 175 0.02 -7.65 8.75
CA GLN A 175 0.02 -6.83 7.54
C GLN A 175 1.46 -6.47 7.12
N SER A 176 2.34 -6.18 8.08
CA SER A 176 3.73 -5.83 7.80
C SER A 176 4.64 -7.01 7.48
N SER A 177 4.25 -8.25 7.82
CA SER A 177 5.02 -9.47 7.52
C SER A 177 5.25 -9.73 6.01
N GLN A 178 4.56 -8.97 5.15
CA GLN A 178 4.84 -8.94 3.71
C GLN A 178 6.06 -8.07 3.36
N SER A 179 6.38 -7.05 4.16
CA SER A 179 7.56 -6.17 4.02
C SER A 179 8.77 -6.73 4.80
N SER A 180 9.93 -6.79 4.15
CA SER A 180 11.10 -7.53 4.64
C SER A 180 12.07 -6.72 5.53
N LEU A 181 11.63 -5.64 6.20
CA LEU A 181 12.54 -4.67 6.81
C LEU A 181 12.18 -4.33 8.27
N GLY A 182 12.98 -4.82 9.22
CA GLY A 182 13.06 -4.27 10.60
C GLY A 182 11.84 -4.47 11.50
N THR A 183 11.92 -3.91 12.72
CA THR A 183 10.78 -3.86 13.67
C THR A 183 9.72 -2.92 13.11
N VAL A 184 8.88 -3.41 12.20
CA VAL A 184 7.81 -2.62 11.60
C VAL A 184 6.76 -2.34 12.67
N LEU A 185 6.77 -1.11 13.19
CA LEU A 185 5.86 -0.68 14.25
C LEU A 185 4.59 -0.04 13.71
N GLY A 186 4.62 0.58 12.54
CA GLY A 186 3.42 1.07 11.86
C GLY A 186 3.20 0.36 10.54
N TRP A 187 2.03 0.60 9.94
CA TRP A 187 1.73 0.09 8.62
C TRP A 187 0.79 1.05 7.92
N THR A 188 1.07 1.32 6.65
CA THR A 188 0.20 2.09 5.76
C THR A 188 -0.10 1.27 4.52
N GLY A 189 -1.37 0.99 4.29
CA GLY A 189 -1.85 0.18 3.18
C GLY A 189 -2.03 1.03 1.93
N ILE A 190 -0.93 1.35 1.24
CA ILE A 190 -0.97 2.10 -0.02
C ILE A 190 -1.56 1.20 -1.12
N PRO A 191 -2.78 1.48 -1.61
CA PRO A 191 -3.38 0.66 -2.65
C PRO A 191 -2.74 0.98 -4.00
N ASN A 192 -2.91 0.09 -4.97
CA ASN A 192 -2.49 0.30 -6.35
C ASN A 192 -3.41 1.28 -7.10
N ALA A 193 -3.00 1.68 -8.31
CA ALA A 193 -3.73 2.66 -9.13
C ALA A 193 -5.23 2.34 -9.37
N PRO A 194 -5.68 1.07 -9.52
CA PRO A 194 -7.09 0.71 -9.64
C PRO A 194 -8.00 1.10 -8.46
N ALA A 195 -7.46 1.32 -7.25
CA ALA A 195 -8.27 1.80 -6.12
C ALA A 195 -8.67 3.28 -6.24
N TYR A 196 -8.01 4.01 -7.15
CA TYR A 196 -8.30 5.41 -7.45
C TYR A 196 -9.26 5.48 -8.64
N THR A 197 -10.12 6.51 -8.67
CA THR A 197 -10.99 6.71 -9.83
C THR A 197 -10.21 7.44 -10.94
N ALA A 198 -9.83 6.69 -11.96
CA ALA A 198 -9.13 7.23 -13.12
C ALA A 198 -10.02 8.23 -13.89
N PRO A 199 -9.49 9.40 -14.27
CA PRO A 199 -10.23 10.35 -15.09
C PRO A 199 -10.50 9.76 -16.48
N ARG A 200 -11.67 10.10 -17.04
CA ARG A 200 -12.06 9.71 -18.39
C ARG A 200 -12.17 10.94 -19.27
N LEU A 201 -11.57 10.84 -20.46
CA LEU A 201 -11.79 11.82 -21.51
C LEU A 201 -13.01 11.37 -22.34
N ASP A 202 -14.14 11.95 -22.03
CA ASP A 202 -15.37 11.79 -22.80
C ASP A 202 -15.59 13.02 -23.67
N VAL A 203 -16.18 12.81 -24.86
CA VAL A 203 -16.47 13.89 -25.80
C VAL A 203 -17.91 13.81 -26.26
N LYS A 204 -18.54 14.97 -26.43
CA LYS A 204 -19.81 15.11 -27.14
C LYS A 204 -19.51 15.35 -28.60
N GLU A 205 -20.01 14.47 -29.45
CA GLU A 205 -19.85 14.59 -30.89
C GLU A 205 -20.95 15.47 -31.50
N SER A 206 -20.57 16.29 -32.48
CA SER A 206 -21.50 17.03 -33.31
C SER A 206 -21.02 17.04 -34.76
N HIS A 207 -21.93 17.32 -35.70
CA HIS A 207 -21.57 17.37 -37.12
C HIS A 207 -22.32 18.47 -37.86
N VAL A 208 -21.73 18.94 -38.95
CA VAL A 208 -22.30 19.94 -39.86
C VAL A 208 -22.18 19.41 -41.28
N ARG A 209 -23.30 19.38 -42.02
CA ARG A 209 -23.32 19.04 -43.45
C ARG A 209 -23.09 20.30 -44.29
N LYS A 210 -22.03 20.30 -45.11
CA LYS A 210 -21.71 21.38 -46.06
C LYS A 210 -22.60 21.33 -47.31
N PRO A 211 -22.71 22.41 -48.10
CA PRO A 211 -23.50 22.45 -49.34
C PRO A 211 -23.12 21.40 -50.39
N ASN A 212 -21.86 20.95 -50.40
CA ASN A 212 -21.37 19.87 -51.26
C ASN A 212 -21.66 18.46 -50.71
N ASN A 213 -22.61 18.35 -49.77
CA ASN A 213 -23.00 17.12 -49.05
C ASN A 213 -21.88 16.44 -48.23
N THR A 214 -20.74 17.11 -48.02
CA THR A 214 -19.69 16.61 -47.12
C THR A 214 -20.09 16.85 -45.66
N VAL A 215 -19.95 15.83 -44.80
CA VAL A 215 -20.18 15.94 -43.35
C VAL A 215 -18.87 16.26 -42.66
N MET A 216 -18.84 17.33 -41.85
CA MET A 216 -17.72 17.64 -40.97
C MET A 216 -18.09 17.33 -39.52
N HIS A 217 -17.19 16.66 -38.82
CA HIS A 217 -17.36 16.26 -37.42
C HIS A 217 -16.58 17.20 -36.49
N TYR A 218 -17.11 17.39 -35.29
CA TYR A 218 -16.50 18.13 -34.19
C TYR A 218 -16.67 17.35 -32.90
N ALA A 219 -15.70 17.47 -32.00
CA ALA A 219 -15.75 16.94 -30.64
C ALA A 219 -15.74 18.10 -29.64
N GLU A 220 -16.50 17.99 -28.56
CA GLU A 220 -16.51 18.92 -27.44
C GLU A 220 -16.20 18.12 -26.18
N ILE A 221 -15.16 18.50 -25.42
CA ILE A 221 -14.73 17.75 -24.24
C ILE A 221 -15.78 17.90 -23.14
N LEU A 222 -16.18 16.79 -22.52
CA LEU A 222 -17.08 16.76 -21.38
C LEU A 222 -16.27 16.81 -20.07
N PRO A 223 -16.86 17.38 -18.99
CA PRO A 223 -16.23 17.35 -17.68
C PRO A 223 -16.09 15.92 -17.17
N THR A 224 -15.10 15.71 -16.31
CA THR A 224 -14.77 14.41 -15.73
C THR A 224 -14.64 14.51 -14.21
N THR A 225 -14.64 13.36 -13.55
CA THR A 225 -14.37 13.24 -12.13
C THR A 225 -13.20 12.30 -11.89
N SER A 226 -12.37 12.65 -10.92
CA SER A 226 -11.41 11.72 -10.32
C SER A 226 -11.56 11.79 -8.81
N LYS A 227 -11.38 10.64 -8.15
CA LYS A 227 -11.44 10.51 -6.70
C LYS A 227 -10.19 9.77 -6.24
N ASP A 228 -9.65 10.26 -5.14
CA ASP A 228 -8.58 9.62 -4.40
C ASP A 228 -9.04 8.29 -3.78
N ALA A 229 -8.08 7.45 -3.39
CA ALA A 229 -8.32 6.22 -2.66
C ALA A 229 -8.44 6.48 -1.15
N VAL A 230 -9.11 5.56 -0.45
CA VAL A 230 -9.05 5.51 1.01
C VAL A 230 -7.80 4.73 1.41
N ILE A 231 -6.93 5.36 2.19
CA ILE A 231 -5.69 4.76 2.67
C ILE A 231 -5.83 4.50 4.17
N GLU A 232 -5.62 3.25 4.58
CA GLU A 232 -5.56 2.89 5.98
C GLU A 232 -4.12 3.00 6.50
N SER A 233 -3.98 3.55 7.70
CA SER A 233 -2.69 3.75 8.35
C SER A 233 -2.81 3.50 9.85
N TYR A 234 -1.92 2.67 10.39
CA TYR A 234 -1.94 2.25 11.79
C TYR A 234 -0.56 2.41 12.42
N TYR A 235 -0.53 2.88 13.66
CA TYR A 235 0.67 2.98 14.47
C TYR A 235 0.35 2.71 15.95
N PRO A 236 1.32 2.28 16.76
CA PRO A 236 1.12 1.98 18.17
C PRO A 236 0.95 3.24 18.99
N ALA A 237 -0.02 3.21 19.90
CA ALA A 237 -0.10 4.17 20.99
C ALA A 237 1.09 4.04 21.96
N PRO A 238 1.40 5.05 22.77
CA PRO A 238 2.40 4.94 23.83
C PRO A 238 2.00 3.87 24.85
N GLY A 239 2.97 3.10 25.36
CA GLY A 239 2.75 2.08 26.38
C GLY A 239 3.44 0.75 26.11
N ASP A 240 3.03 -0.27 26.86
CA ASP A 240 3.53 -1.64 26.76
C ASP A 240 2.58 -2.48 25.89
N HIS A 241 3.11 -3.09 24.83
CA HIS A 241 2.36 -3.91 23.88
C HIS A 241 2.88 -5.34 23.87
N ALA A 242 2.00 -6.31 24.06
CA ALA A 242 2.39 -7.72 23.97
C ALA A 242 2.80 -8.07 22.53
N ARG A 243 4.01 -8.61 22.37
CA ARG A 243 4.55 -9.09 21.08
C ARG A 243 4.34 -10.60 20.90
N GLY A 244 4.25 -11.34 22.01
CA GLY A 244 4.08 -12.79 22.03
C GLY A 244 4.80 -13.43 23.20
N THR A 245 4.93 -14.75 23.17
CA THR A 245 5.70 -15.51 24.15
C THR A 245 6.84 -16.25 23.47
N TYR A 246 7.93 -16.48 24.18
CA TYR A 246 9.02 -17.33 23.71
C TYR A 246 9.62 -18.10 24.88
N THR A 247 10.25 -19.23 24.59
CA THR A 247 10.91 -20.05 25.60
C THR A 247 12.42 -19.96 25.40
N ASP A 248 13.14 -19.59 26.45
CA ASP A 248 14.60 -19.61 26.49
C ASP A 248 15.06 -20.41 27.72
N LYS A 249 15.93 -21.39 27.51
CA LYS A 249 16.45 -22.33 28.53
C LYS A 249 15.35 -22.94 29.42
N GLY A 250 14.26 -23.36 28.81
CA GLY A 250 13.13 -24.00 29.51
C GLY A 250 12.23 -23.04 30.31
N LYS A 251 12.47 -21.73 30.27
CA LYS A 251 11.61 -20.73 30.88
C LYS A 251 10.85 -19.95 29.80
N THR A 252 9.53 -19.81 29.97
CA THR A 252 8.69 -19.00 29.08
C THR A 252 8.68 -17.55 29.52
N TYR A 253 8.92 -16.65 28.57
CA TYR A 253 8.91 -15.21 28.73
C TYR A 253 7.79 -14.59 27.90
N ILE A 254 7.17 -13.54 28.43
CA ILE A 254 6.28 -12.65 27.68
C ILE A 254 7.14 -11.54 27.06
N SER A 255 7.16 -11.45 25.74
CA SER A 255 7.81 -10.36 25.01
C SER A 255 6.89 -9.14 24.97
N ILE A 256 7.41 -7.99 25.37
CA ILE A 256 6.68 -6.71 25.40
C ILE A 256 7.47 -5.67 24.60
N TRP A 257 6.81 -4.95 23.69
CA TRP A 257 7.32 -3.70 23.15
C TRP A 257 6.94 -2.56 24.07
N ARG A 258 7.92 -1.77 24.50
CA ARG A 258 7.69 -0.53 25.25
C ARG A 258 7.90 0.66 24.34
N ILE A 259 6.84 1.41 24.13
CA ILE A 259 6.76 2.50 23.17
C ILE A 259 6.56 3.80 23.94
N SER A 260 7.53 4.71 23.87
CA SER A 260 7.41 6.02 24.48
C SER A 260 6.47 6.92 23.65
N LYS A 261 6.00 8.02 24.25
CA LYS A 261 5.20 9.02 23.51
C LYS A 261 5.94 9.59 22.30
N VAL A 262 7.24 9.83 22.44
CA VAL A 262 8.09 10.35 21.35
C VAL A 262 8.20 9.33 20.22
N ILE A 263 8.38 8.04 20.54
CA ILE A 263 8.47 6.98 19.52
C ILE A 263 7.13 6.75 18.83
N SER A 264 6.02 6.73 19.58
CA SER A 264 4.68 6.61 19.00
C SER A 264 4.40 7.73 17.99
N LYS A 265 4.70 8.99 18.35
CA LYS A 265 4.59 10.14 17.44
C LYS A 265 5.54 10.03 16.24
N LEU A 266 6.76 9.56 16.46
CA LEU A 266 7.71 9.34 15.37
C LEU A 266 7.20 8.30 14.36
N VAL A 267 6.64 7.19 14.83
CA VAL A 267 6.02 6.18 13.95
C VAL A 267 4.82 6.77 13.23
N GLN A 268 3.93 7.48 13.94
CA GLN A 268 2.81 8.20 13.31
C GLN A 268 3.28 9.11 12.17
N ASP A 269 4.37 9.84 12.38
CA ASP A 269 4.92 10.73 11.36
C ASP A 269 5.47 9.97 10.16
N GLY A 270 6.15 8.83 10.38
CA GLY A 270 6.61 7.96 9.28
C GLY A 270 5.46 7.39 8.47
N GLU A 271 4.38 6.98 9.14
CA GLU A 271 3.17 6.52 8.45
C GLU A 271 2.47 7.64 7.67
N GLN A 272 2.46 8.87 8.21
CA GLN A 272 1.94 10.03 7.50
C GLN A 272 2.77 10.35 6.25
N GLU A 273 4.09 10.15 6.26
CA GLU A 273 4.91 10.34 5.05
C GLU A 273 4.48 9.40 3.91
N HIS A 274 4.06 8.16 4.20
CA HIS A 274 3.54 7.25 3.18
C HIS A 274 2.19 7.72 2.61
N VAL A 275 1.32 8.26 3.46
CA VAL A 275 0.04 8.86 3.02
C VAL A 275 0.31 10.09 2.14
N ASP A 276 1.24 10.95 2.54
CA ASP A 276 1.60 12.17 1.82
C ASP A 276 2.25 11.84 0.46
N ASP A 277 3.07 10.79 0.41
CA ASP A 277 3.65 10.26 -0.82
C ASP A 277 2.57 9.79 -1.82
N ALA A 278 1.55 9.07 -1.34
CA ALA A 278 0.46 8.61 -2.18
C ALA A 278 -0.45 9.76 -2.63
N GLN A 279 -0.75 10.71 -1.75
CA GLN A 279 -1.44 11.94 -2.14
C GLN A 279 -0.68 12.68 -3.23
N ARG A 280 0.64 12.83 -3.08
CA ARG A 280 1.49 13.45 -4.08
C ARG A 280 1.44 12.72 -5.42
N ALA A 281 1.48 11.38 -5.41
CA ALA A 281 1.36 10.56 -6.61
C ALA A 281 0.01 10.80 -7.33
N TYR A 282 -1.09 10.85 -6.59
CA TYR A 282 -2.42 11.15 -7.11
C TYR A 282 -2.50 12.57 -7.70
N ASP A 283 -2.00 13.56 -6.96
CA ASP A 283 -2.03 14.98 -7.32
C ASP A 283 -1.32 15.24 -8.65
N ILE A 284 -0.14 14.64 -8.84
CA ILE A 284 0.61 14.78 -10.10
C ILE A 284 0.19 13.78 -11.16
N THR A 285 -0.89 13.04 -11.01
CA THR A 285 -1.38 12.14 -12.08
C THR A 285 -2.86 12.34 -12.33
N TYR A 286 -3.71 11.52 -11.71
CA TYR A 286 -5.13 11.47 -11.97
C TYR A 286 -5.82 12.79 -11.67
N LYS A 287 -5.42 13.46 -10.57
CA LYS A 287 -5.96 14.79 -10.27
C LYS A 287 -5.56 15.81 -11.33
N LEU A 288 -4.27 15.90 -11.66
CA LEU A 288 -3.79 16.81 -12.71
C LEU A 288 -4.52 16.58 -14.04
N ILE A 289 -4.67 15.32 -14.47
CA ILE A 289 -5.37 14.97 -15.71
C ILE A 289 -6.85 15.39 -15.64
N ALA A 290 -7.54 15.08 -14.54
CA ALA A 290 -8.92 15.49 -14.34
C ALA A 290 -9.09 17.01 -14.39
N ASP A 291 -8.19 17.75 -13.73
CA ASP A 291 -8.20 19.20 -13.71
C ASP A 291 -7.98 19.78 -15.12
N GLN A 292 -7.08 19.20 -15.94
CA GLN A 292 -6.89 19.64 -17.34
C GLN A 292 -8.08 19.31 -18.25
N ILE A 293 -8.72 18.14 -18.08
CA ILE A 293 -9.95 17.79 -18.81
C ILE A 293 -11.06 18.79 -18.47
N ASN A 294 -11.26 19.09 -17.19
CA ASN A 294 -12.27 20.03 -16.73
C ASN A 294 -11.98 21.46 -17.19
N LEU A 295 -10.70 21.86 -17.26
CA LEU A 295 -10.30 23.14 -17.84
C LEU A 295 -10.70 23.26 -19.31
N LEU A 296 -10.47 22.22 -20.12
CA LEU A 296 -10.86 22.22 -21.53
C LEU A 296 -12.38 22.16 -21.71
N ALA A 297 -13.07 21.35 -20.92
CA ALA A 297 -14.53 21.26 -20.93
C ALA A 297 -15.18 22.62 -20.62
N ALA A 298 -14.67 23.35 -19.63
CA ALA A 298 -15.17 24.66 -19.24
C ALA A 298 -15.05 25.73 -20.35
N LYS A 299 -14.11 25.57 -21.28
CA LYS A 299 -13.98 26.48 -22.43
C LYS A 299 -15.06 26.23 -23.50
N GLY A 300 -15.67 25.05 -23.53
CA GLY A 300 -16.71 24.69 -24.52
C GLY A 300 -16.20 24.70 -25.97
N GLU A 301 -14.89 24.54 -26.18
CA GLU A 301 -14.29 24.55 -27.50
C GLU A 301 -14.70 23.31 -28.30
N LYS A 302 -14.92 23.49 -29.60
CA LYS A 302 -15.21 22.42 -30.55
C LYS A 302 -13.96 22.08 -31.35
N PHE A 303 -13.43 20.88 -31.15
CA PHE A 303 -12.26 20.36 -31.85
C PHE A 303 -12.69 19.76 -33.19
N GLY A 304 -12.24 20.38 -34.28
CA GLY A 304 -12.62 20.08 -35.66
C GLY A 304 -12.33 21.28 -36.57
N PRO A 305 -12.83 21.29 -37.82
CA PRO A 305 -13.65 20.27 -38.46
C PRO A 305 -12.83 19.05 -38.93
N ALA A 306 -13.34 17.83 -38.72
CA ALA A 306 -12.70 16.59 -39.16
C ALA A 306 -13.58 15.76 -40.10
N THR A 307 -12.96 14.87 -40.89
CA THR A 307 -13.68 14.01 -41.84
C THR A 307 -14.38 12.81 -41.19
N THR A 308 -14.04 12.47 -39.94
CA THR A 308 -14.64 11.38 -39.17
C THR A 308 -14.77 11.80 -37.70
N PRO A 309 -15.68 11.19 -36.92
CA PRO A 309 -15.77 11.40 -35.47
C PRO A 309 -14.45 11.13 -34.75
N ASP A 310 -13.79 10.00 -35.06
CA ASP A 310 -12.51 9.61 -34.42
C ASP A 310 -11.42 10.65 -34.63
N LYS A 311 -11.34 11.28 -35.80
CA LYS A 311 -10.36 12.35 -36.04
C LYS A 311 -10.68 13.61 -35.24
N ALA A 312 -11.96 13.95 -35.06
CA ALA A 312 -12.35 15.07 -34.21
C ALA A 312 -11.99 14.77 -32.74
N ARG A 313 -12.22 13.53 -32.28
CA ARG A 313 -11.80 13.07 -30.95
C ARG A 313 -10.28 13.12 -30.77
N GLN A 314 -9.50 12.66 -31.75
CA GLN A 314 -8.03 12.74 -31.72
C GLN A 314 -7.53 14.18 -31.64
N MET A 315 -8.20 15.14 -32.29
CA MET A 315 -7.87 16.56 -32.14
C MET A 315 -8.10 17.04 -30.69
N ALA A 316 -9.20 16.65 -30.06
CA ALA A 316 -9.47 16.95 -28.65
C ALA A 316 -8.43 16.32 -27.70
N GLU A 317 -8.08 15.04 -27.94
CA GLU A 317 -7.04 14.32 -27.21
C GLU A 317 -5.67 15.00 -27.35
N ALA A 318 -5.31 15.45 -28.55
CA ALA A 318 -4.07 16.17 -28.79
C ALA A 318 -3.99 17.49 -28.02
N GLU A 319 -5.09 18.24 -27.90
CA GLU A 319 -5.13 19.46 -27.09
C GLU A 319 -4.96 19.18 -25.60
N LEU A 320 -5.56 18.10 -25.08
CA LEU A 320 -5.31 17.65 -23.70
C LEU A 320 -3.83 17.32 -23.50
N PHE A 321 -3.22 16.57 -24.41
CA PHE A 321 -1.82 16.14 -24.26
C PHE A 321 -0.83 17.30 -24.26
N LYS A 322 -1.10 18.39 -24.97
CA LYS A 322 -0.27 19.61 -24.89
C LYS A 322 -0.23 20.24 -23.49
N LEU A 323 -1.26 20.03 -22.68
CA LEU A 323 -1.36 20.55 -21.32
C LEU A 323 -0.76 19.61 -20.27
N LEU A 324 -0.47 18.36 -20.64
CA LEU A 324 0.05 17.35 -19.74
C LEU A 324 1.58 17.27 -19.81
N PRO A 325 2.26 16.98 -18.68
CA PRO A 325 3.68 16.68 -18.70
C PRO A 325 3.95 15.41 -19.51
N ALA A 326 5.11 15.32 -20.14
CA ALA A 326 5.47 14.24 -21.08
C ALA A 326 5.15 12.81 -20.59
N PRO A 327 5.40 12.43 -19.32
CA PRO A 327 5.06 11.09 -18.82
C PRO A 327 3.56 10.75 -18.86
N LEU A 328 2.68 11.75 -18.92
CA LEU A 328 1.23 11.61 -18.97
C LEU A 328 0.65 11.76 -20.38
N GLN A 329 1.47 12.00 -21.41
CA GLN A 329 1.04 12.04 -22.82
C GLN A 329 0.90 10.63 -23.42
N THR A 330 0.53 9.66 -22.59
CA THR A 330 0.54 8.23 -22.89
C THR A 330 -0.88 7.62 -23.02
N GLY A 331 -1.89 8.44 -22.78
CA GLY A 331 -3.30 8.03 -22.70
C GLY A 331 -3.59 7.12 -21.51
N TYR A 332 -4.83 6.61 -21.43
CA TYR A 332 -5.38 5.94 -20.25
C TYR A 332 -4.47 4.86 -19.63
N GLY A 333 -3.99 3.91 -20.44
CA GLY A 333 -3.13 2.83 -19.93
C GLY A 333 -1.80 3.33 -19.35
N GLY A 334 -1.24 4.40 -19.91
CA GLY A 334 -0.02 5.01 -19.39
C GLY A 334 -0.28 5.86 -18.15
N TRP A 335 -1.47 6.46 -17.99
CA TRP A 335 -1.86 7.14 -16.75
C TRP A 335 -1.92 6.19 -15.57
N VAL A 336 -2.54 5.01 -15.76
CA VAL A 336 -2.61 3.95 -14.73
C VAL A 336 -1.21 3.50 -14.36
N ALA A 337 -0.36 3.21 -15.36
CA ALA A 337 1.01 2.77 -15.13
C ALA A 337 1.86 3.83 -14.40
N MET A 338 1.66 5.12 -14.73
CA MET A 338 2.37 6.21 -14.08
C MET A 338 1.97 6.37 -12.61
N LEU A 339 0.68 6.35 -12.29
CA LEU A 339 0.23 6.41 -10.90
C LEU A 339 0.77 5.23 -10.11
N ASP A 340 0.70 4.01 -10.66
CA ASP A 340 1.21 2.80 -10.00
C ASP A 340 2.72 2.86 -9.74
N PHE A 341 3.47 3.38 -10.71
CA PHE A 341 4.91 3.63 -10.56
C PHE A 341 5.20 4.63 -9.42
N LEU A 342 4.49 5.76 -9.39
CA LEU A 342 4.70 6.80 -8.37
C LEU A 342 4.32 6.31 -6.97
N LEU A 343 3.23 5.56 -6.83
CA LEU A 343 2.81 4.96 -5.56
C LEU A 343 3.88 4.04 -4.98
N LYS A 344 4.55 3.25 -5.83
CA LYS A 344 5.64 2.36 -5.42
C LYS A 344 6.90 3.09 -4.95
N MET A 345 7.06 4.38 -5.27
CA MET A 345 8.23 5.15 -4.83
C MET A 345 8.25 5.36 -3.31
N THR A 346 7.11 5.29 -2.62
CA THR A 346 7.06 5.41 -1.15
C THR A 346 7.87 4.31 -0.45
N ASN A 347 7.97 3.11 -1.04
CA ASN A 347 8.78 2.00 -0.52
C ASN A 347 10.26 2.34 -0.41
N ALA A 348 10.73 3.36 -1.13
CA ALA A 348 12.11 3.81 -1.03
C ALA A 348 12.45 4.37 0.37
N ARG A 349 11.47 4.85 1.16
CA ARG A 349 11.70 5.27 2.55
C ARG A 349 12.17 4.09 3.40
N ASP A 350 11.45 2.99 3.31
CA ASP A 350 11.73 1.78 4.08
C ASP A 350 13.01 1.10 3.60
N VAL A 351 13.18 0.95 2.28
CA VAL A 351 14.37 0.31 1.69
C VAL A 351 15.66 1.06 2.03
N LYS A 352 15.61 2.40 2.17
CA LYS A 352 16.75 3.21 2.61
C LYS A 352 16.96 3.19 4.12
N GLY A 353 16.10 2.52 4.88
CA GLY A 353 16.15 2.42 6.33
C GLY A 353 15.79 3.72 7.05
N TRP A 354 15.07 4.64 6.39
CA TRP A 354 14.64 5.91 6.98
C TRP A 354 13.61 5.70 8.08
N HIS A 355 12.83 4.61 8.00
CA HIS A 355 11.83 4.23 9.00
C HIS A 355 12.34 3.16 9.98
N THR A 356 13.62 2.78 9.90
CA THR A 356 14.18 1.76 10.80
C THR A 356 14.22 2.28 12.23
N LEU A 357 13.72 1.46 13.16
CA LEU A 357 13.82 1.64 14.61
C LEU A 357 14.55 0.44 15.21
N ASP A 358 15.16 0.62 16.38
CA ASP A 358 15.86 -0.43 17.12
C ASP A 358 15.16 -0.69 18.47
N SER A 359 15.60 -1.73 19.17
CA SER A 359 15.08 -2.07 20.48
C SER A 359 16.20 -2.47 21.44
N SER A 360 16.17 -1.92 22.66
CA SER A 360 17.00 -2.39 23.76
C SER A 360 16.19 -3.34 24.64
N ALA A 361 16.67 -4.58 24.81
CA ALA A 361 16.00 -5.59 25.62
C ALA A 361 16.42 -5.52 27.10
N SER A 362 15.47 -5.69 28.01
CA SER A 362 15.71 -5.92 29.44
C SER A 362 14.75 -7.00 29.96
N THR A 363 15.21 -7.82 30.91
CA THR A 363 14.37 -8.87 31.50
C THR A 363 13.93 -8.47 32.91
N GLN A 364 12.64 -8.57 33.17
CA GLN A 364 12.03 -8.29 34.48
C GLN A 364 11.11 -9.46 34.85
N GLY A 365 11.58 -10.34 35.73
CA GLY A 365 10.84 -11.54 36.15
C GLY A 365 10.62 -12.53 34.99
N ASN A 366 9.37 -12.65 34.52
CA ASN A 366 8.96 -13.47 33.38
C ASN A 366 8.65 -12.64 32.11
N LYS A 367 9.02 -11.36 32.11
CA LYS A 367 8.84 -10.46 30.97
C LYS A 367 10.18 -10.08 30.37
N THR A 368 10.24 -10.02 29.05
CA THR A 368 11.32 -9.38 28.30
C THR A 368 10.77 -8.14 27.62
N ILE A 369 11.26 -6.98 28.06
CA ILE A 369 10.80 -5.67 27.62
C ILE A 369 11.80 -5.15 26.60
N TYR A 370 11.34 -5.01 25.37
CA TYR A 370 12.04 -4.40 24.24
C TYR A 370 11.63 -2.93 24.17
N THR A 371 12.46 -2.05 24.74
CA THR A 371 12.22 -0.60 24.66
C THR A 371 12.62 -0.13 23.28
N ILE A 372 11.67 0.40 22.52
CA ILE A 372 11.90 0.88 21.17
C ILE A 372 12.61 2.23 21.21
N VAL A 373 13.62 2.39 20.37
CA VAL A 373 14.42 3.60 20.23
C VAL A 373 14.67 3.95 18.77
N LYS A 374 14.94 5.23 18.50
CA LYS A 374 15.36 5.73 17.19
C LYS A 374 16.77 5.22 16.87
N THR A 375 17.06 4.89 15.61
CA THR A 375 18.42 4.58 15.16
C THR A 375 19.13 5.83 14.64
N GLY A 376 20.45 5.74 14.40
CA GLY A 376 21.19 6.80 13.71
C GLY A 376 20.76 7.00 12.25
N THR A 377 20.07 6.03 11.64
CA THR A 377 19.62 6.09 10.25
C THR A 377 18.19 6.58 10.09
N THR A 378 17.42 6.67 11.18
CA THR A 378 16.02 7.09 11.11
C THR A 378 15.90 8.54 10.63
N GLN A 379 15.22 8.72 9.50
CA GLN A 379 15.08 9.97 8.73
C GLN A 379 13.62 10.36 8.49
N ILE A 380 12.70 9.87 9.31
CA ILE A 380 11.29 10.30 9.33
C ILE A 380 11.19 11.83 9.41
N THR A 381 10.33 12.44 8.58
CA THR A 381 10.06 13.88 8.40
C THR A 381 11.18 14.70 7.76
N THR A 382 12.28 14.07 7.34
CA THR A 382 13.43 14.81 6.81
C THR A 382 13.42 14.93 5.28
N VAL A 383 12.81 13.97 4.58
CA VAL A 383 12.73 13.97 3.12
C VAL A 383 11.28 14.21 2.70
N PRO A 384 10.96 15.40 2.18
CA PRO A 384 9.59 15.71 1.77
C PRO A 384 9.17 14.90 0.54
N SER A 385 7.87 14.63 0.42
CA SER A 385 7.31 13.79 -0.64
C SER A 385 7.58 14.30 -2.06
N ASP A 386 7.74 15.61 -2.27
CA ASP A 386 8.06 16.18 -3.60
C ASP A 386 9.49 15.86 -4.09
N LYS A 387 10.39 15.49 -3.18
CA LYS A 387 11.75 14.99 -3.48
C LYS A 387 11.78 13.49 -3.71
N LEU A 388 10.82 12.76 -3.16
CA LEU A 388 10.74 11.31 -3.30
C LEU A 388 9.83 10.89 -4.45
N VAL A 389 8.60 11.39 -4.47
CA VAL A 389 7.55 11.08 -5.43
C VAL A 389 7.50 12.16 -6.50
N ASN A 390 8.14 11.87 -7.63
CA ASN A 390 8.21 12.76 -8.77
C ASN A 390 8.31 11.94 -10.05
N TYR A 391 8.01 12.57 -11.19
CA TYR A 391 8.27 11.93 -12.47
C TYR A 391 9.75 11.57 -12.59
N PRO A 392 10.09 10.44 -13.26
CA PRO A 392 11.49 10.11 -13.48
C PRO A 392 12.16 11.20 -14.30
N SER A 393 13.30 11.69 -13.80
CA SER A 393 14.11 12.75 -14.42
C SER A 393 14.69 12.37 -15.78
N ASP A 394 14.86 11.06 -15.99
CA ASP A 394 15.57 10.51 -17.13
C ASP A 394 14.69 9.47 -17.82
N LYS A 395 14.32 9.78 -19.08
CA LYS A 395 13.62 8.91 -20.05
C LYS A 395 12.10 8.86 -19.95
N PHE A 396 11.46 9.72 -20.74
CA PHE A 396 10.30 9.34 -21.54
C PHE A 396 10.52 9.80 -22.97
#